data_AF-A0A6C0F558-F1
#
_entry.id   AF-A0A6C0F558-F1
#
_cell.length_a   1.000
_cell.length_b   1.000
_cell.length_c   1.000
_cell.angle_alpha   90.00
_cell.angle_beta   90.00
_cell.angle_gamma   90.00
#
_symmetry.space_group_name_H-M   'P 1'
#
loop_
_entity.id
_entity.type
_entity.pdbx_description
1 polymer ?
#
loop_
_entity_poly.entity_id
_entity_poly.type
_entity_poly.pdbx_seq_one_letter_code
_entity_poly.pdbx_strand_id
1 'polypeptide(L)' 'MELYYNCPHCNDIIIVYTNEINCGIFRHAVFKSNLQQINPHEKKELCDKYIADNVVYGCAKPFEVIKKNDDYVIQICDYI' A
#
# COMPACT_ATOMS: atom_id res chain seq x y z
N MET A 1 5.62 10.20 11.87
CA MET A 1 6.68 9.20 12.10
C MET A 1 6.70 8.27 10.91
N GLU A 2 7.87 7.84 10.47
CA GLU A 2 8.05 6.91 9.35
C GLU A 2 8.11 5.49 9.88
N LEU A 3 7.24 4.62 9.37
CA LEU A 3 7.26 3.20 9.67
C LEU A 3 7.68 2.43 8.44
N TYR A 4 8.61 1.51 8.63
CA TYR A 4 9.13 0.65 7.58
C TYR A 4 8.55 -0.74 7.78
N TYR A 5 7.80 -1.21 6.79
CA TYR A 5 7.19 -2.53 6.79
C TYR A 5 7.60 -3.31 5.55
N ASN A 6 7.59 -4.63 5.66
CA ASN A 6 7.72 -5.49 4.49
C ASN A 6 6.31 -5.76 3.95
N CYS A 7 6.08 -5.47 2.68
CA CYS A 7 4.82 -5.75 2.02
C CYS A 7 4.52 -7.25 2.18
N PRO A 8 3.36 -7.63 2.71
CA PRO A 8 3.07 -9.05 2.97
C PRO A 8 2.84 -9.87 1.68
N HIS A 9 2.85 -9.22 0.51
CA HIS A 9 2.63 -9.86 -0.79
C HIS A 9 3.90 -10.09 -1.62
N CYS A 10 4.85 -9.16 -1.59
CA CYS A 10 6.09 -9.24 -2.37
C CYS A 10 7.35 -9.11 -1.51
N ASN A 11 7.20 -8.90 -0.20
CA ASN A 11 8.27 -8.76 0.79
C ASN A 11 9.22 -7.57 0.53
N ASP A 12 8.84 -6.63 -0.33
CA ASP A 12 9.51 -5.35 -0.53
C ASP A 12 9.22 -4.36 0.59
N ILE A 13 10.10 -3.40 0.78
CA ILE A 13 9.95 -2.36 1.79
C ILE A 13 8.88 -1.36 1.35
N ILE A 14 7.96 -1.09 2.26
CA ILE A 14 7.01 0.00 2.19
C ILE A 14 7.24 0.96 3.37
N ILE A 15 7.14 2.24 3.05
CA ILE A 15 7.17 3.34 4.02
C ILE A 15 5.73 3.79 4.26
N VAL A 16 5.29 3.78 5.51
CA VAL A 16 3.99 4.28 5.94
C VAL A 16 4.21 5.45 6.89
N TYR A 17 3.65 6.60 6.55
CA TYR A 17 3.67 7.77 7.41
C TYR A 17 2.50 7.70 8.38
N THR A 18 2.77 7.65 9.69
CA THR A 18 1.72 7.56 10.71
C THR A 18 0.71 8.71 10.67
N ASN A 19 1.12 9.87 10.16
CA ASN A 19 0.28 11.04 9.99
C ASN A 19 -0.71 10.93 8.81
N GLU A 20 -0.51 9.95 7.92
CA GLU A 20 -1.34 9.70 6.75
C GLU A 20 -2.26 8.48 6.92
N ILE A 21 -2.17 7.79 8.07
CA ILE A 21 -3.04 6.68 8.44
C ILE A 21 -4.40 7.24 8.87
N ASN A 22 -5.25 7.56 7.88
CA ASN A 22 -6.66 7.90 8.10
C ASN A 22 -7.54 6.65 8.06
N CYS A 23 -7.57 5.96 6.92
CA CYS A 23 -8.44 4.79 6.71
C CYS A 23 -7.76 3.46 7.09
N GLY A 24 -6.45 3.43 7.26
CA GLY A 24 -5.68 2.21 7.54
C GLY A 24 -5.49 1.29 6.33
N ILE A 25 -6.25 1.45 5.25
CA ILE A 25 -6.10 0.67 4.01
C ILE A 25 -5.07 1.34 3.12
N PHE A 26 -4.11 0.57 2.61
CA PHE A 26 -3.07 1.03 1.70
C PHE A 26 -2.83 0.00 0.62
N ARG A 27 -2.20 0.42 -0.48
CA ARG A 27 -1.76 -0.50 -1.54
C ARG A 27 -0.30 -0.31 -1.80
N HIS A 28 0.41 -1.42 -1.99
CA HIS A 28 1.84 -1.39 -2.24
C HIS A 28 2.11 -1.07 -3.71
N ALA A 29 1.74 0.14 -4.13
CA ALA A 29 2.09 0.69 -5.41
C ALA A 29 2.23 2.21 -5.35
N VAL A 30 3.24 2.72 -6.04
CA VAL A 30 3.56 4.15 -6.13
C VAL A 30 3.74 4.52 -7.59
N PHE A 31 3.05 5.55 -8.06
CA PHE A 31 3.18 6.02 -9.44
C PHE A 31 4.58 6.52 -9.72
N LYS A 32 5.18 6.06 -10.82
CA LYS A 32 6.54 6.46 -11.22
C LYS A 32 6.62 7.94 -11.59
N SER A 33 5.53 8.49 -12.10
CA SER A 33 5.47 9.86 -12.63
C SER A 33 5.63 10.93 -11.55
N ASN A 34 5.09 10.69 -10.35
CA ASN A 34 5.00 11.69 -9.29
C ASN A 34 5.35 11.14 -7.90
N LEU A 35 5.74 9.86 -7.81
CA LEU A 35 6.03 9.16 -6.57
C LEU A 35 4.88 9.18 -5.55
N GLN A 36 3.64 9.39 -6.01
CA GLN A 36 2.46 9.31 -5.16
C GLN A 36 1.96 7.88 -5.06
N GLN A 37 1.53 7.49 -3.86
CA GLN A 37 0.91 6.19 -3.63
C GLN A 37 -0.40 6.09 -4.40
N ILE A 38 -0.71 4.90 -4.92
CA ILE A 38 -1.99 4.67 -5.59
C ILE A 38 -3.14 4.78 -4.59
N ASN A 39 -4.33 5.11 -5.10
CA ASN A 39 -5.51 5.22 -4.27
C ASN A 39 -5.80 3.85 -3.58
N PRO A 40 -5.93 3.82 -2.24
CA PRO A 40 -6.16 2.57 -1.51
C PRO A 40 -7.47 1.88 -1.91
N HIS A 41 -8.46 2.65 -2.36
CA HIS A 41 -9.77 2.16 -2.78
C HIS A 41 -9.89 2.00 -4.30
N GLU A 42 -8.78 2.03 -5.03
CA GLU A 42 -8.79 1.89 -6.48
C GLU A 42 -9.29 0.50 -6.90
N LYS A 43 -9.98 0.41 -8.04
CA LYS A 43 -10.42 -0.90 -8.53
C LYS A 43 -9.23 -1.79 -8.84
N LYS A 44 -9.40 -3.09 -8.61
CA LYS A 44 -8.39 -4.11 -8.94
C LYS A 44 -7.96 -4.02 -10.40
N GLU A 45 -8.92 -3.90 -11.32
CA GLU A 45 -8.65 -3.79 -12.77
C GLU A 45 -7.72 -2.61 -13.12
N LEU A 46 -7.88 -1.48 -12.44
CA LEU A 46 -7.01 -0.31 -12.61
C LEU A 46 -5.61 -0.58 -12.06
N CYS A 47 -5.50 -1.24 -10.90
CA CYS A 47 -4.22 -1.62 -10.32
C CYS A 47 -3.45 -2.62 -11.17
N ASP A 48 -4.13 -3.67 -11.66
CA ASP A 48 -3.56 -4.62 -12.60
C ASP A 48 -3.10 -3.91 -13.88
N LYS A 49 -3.88 -2.95 -14.38
CA LYS A 49 -3.48 -2.12 -15.52
C LYS A 49 -2.23 -1.29 -15.22
N TYR A 50 -2.11 -0.68 -14.04
CA TYR A 50 -0.93 0.11 -13.68
C TYR A 50 0.35 -0.73 -13.63
N ILE A 51 0.24 -1.97 -13.12
CA ILE A 51 1.34 -2.93 -13.10
C ILE A 51 1.70 -3.37 -14.52
N ALA A 52 0.69 -3.70 -15.34
CA ALA A 52 0.87 -4.13 -16.72
C ALA A 52 1.50 -3.04 -17.60
N ASP A 53 1.07 -1.79 -17.42
CA ASP A 53 1.60 -0.61 -18.11
C ASP A 53 2.94 -0.14 -17.50
N ASN A 54 3.37 -0.78 -16.41
CA ASN A 54 4.62 -0.49 -15.70
C ASN A 54 4.73 0.97 -15.23
N VAL A 55 3.61 1.61 -14.91
CA VAL A 55 3.52 3.01 -14.45
C VAL A 55 3.58 3.17 -12.94
N VAL A 56 3.65 2.06 -12.19
CA VAL A 56 3.83 2.04 -10.74
C VAL A 56 5.03 1.18 -10.32
N TYR A 57 5.58 1.45 -9.15
CA TYR A 57 6.52 0.58 -8.43
C TYR A 57 5.78 -0.17 -7.32
N GLY A 58 6.00 -1.48 -7.19
CA GLY A 58 5.37 -2.33 -6.18
C GLY A 58 4.41 -3.36 -6.78
N CYS A 59 3.63 -4.04 -5.94
CA CYS A 59 2.72 -5.11 -6.35
C CYS A 59 1.25 -4.68 -6.53
N ALA A 60 0.90 -3.42 -6.22
CA ALA A 60 -0.46 -2.85 -6.26
C ALA A 60 -1.54 -3.64 -5.50
N LYS A 61 -1.11 -4.51 -4.58
CA LYS A 61 -2.00 -5.30 -3.73
C LYS A 61 -2.34 -4.53 -2.44
N PRO A 62 -3.58 -4.64 -1.97
CA PRO A 62 -4.03 -3.99 -0.74
C PRO A 62 -3.50 -4.73 0.48
N PHE A 63 -3.27 -3.94 1.52
CA PHE A 63 -2.98 -4.39 2.87
C PHE A 63 -3.51 -3.33 3.84
N GLU A 64 -3.75 -3.73 5.07
CA GLU A 64 -4.28 -2.87 6.12
C GLU A 64 -3.23 -2.67 7.21
N VAL A 65 -3.09 -1.43 7.65
CA VAL A 65 -2.27 -1.02 8.78
C VAL A 65 -3.20 -0.80 9.96
N ILE A 66 -3.16 -1.73 10.92
CA ILE A 66 -3.94 -1.65 12.16
C ILE A 66 -3.04 -1.17 13.27
N LYS A 67 -3.47 -0.14 13.99
CA LYS A 67 -2.83 0.24 15.26
C LYS A 67 -3.32 -0.69 16.37
N LYS A 68 -2.45 -1.55 16.89
CA LYS A 68 -2.71 -2.38 18.08
C LYS A 68 -1.91 -1.86 19.26
N ASN A 69 -2.62 -1.29 20.24
CA ASN A 69 -2.02 -0.59 21.39
C ASN A 69 -1.12 0.58 20.92
N ASP A 70 0.18 0.47 21.12
CA ASP A 70 1.21 1.44 20.70
C ASP A 70 1.96 1.02 19.43
N ASP A 71 1.67 -0.17 18.91
CA ASP A 71 2.35 -0.73 17.73
C ASP A 71 1.43 -0.71 16.50
N TYR A 72 2.03 -0.72 15.33
CA TYR A 72 1.33 -0.73 14.05
C TYR A 72 1.64 -2.06 13.36
N VAL A 73 0.60 -2.83 13.09
CA VAL A 73 0.70 -4.13 12.44
C VAL A 73 0.11 -4.05 11.04
N ILE A 74 0.82 -4.61 10.08
CA ILE A 74 0.32 -4.79 8.71
C ILE A 74 -0.33 -6.17 8.58
N GLN A 75 -1.53 -6.21 8.01
CA GLN A 75 -2.22 -7.45 7.66
C GLN A 75 -2.66 -7.44 6.20
N ILE A 76 -2.68 -8.63 5.58
CA ILE A 76 -3.25 -8.80 4.24
C ILE A 76 -4.76 -8.65 4.38
N CYS A 77 -5.36 -7.77 3.58
CA CYS A 77 -6.81 -7.73 3.40
C CYS A 77 -7.16 -8.27 2.00
N ASP A 78 -8.22 -9.07 1.94
CA ASP A 78 -8.83 -9.43 0.66
C ASP A 78 -9.69 -8.26 0.17
N TYR A 79 -9.65 -8.00 -1.12
CA TYR A 79 -10.30 -6.85 -1.75
C TYR A 79 -11.79 -6.79 -1.36
N ILE A 80 -12.23 -5.65 -0.81
CA ILE A 80 -13.67 -5.37 -0.56
C ILE A 80 -14.36 -5.06 -1.89
#